data_AF-A0A3C1Z0E8-F1
#
_entry.id   AF-A0A3C1Z0E8-F1
#
_cell.length_a   1.000
_cell.length_b   1.000
_cell.length_c   1.000
_cell.angle_alpha   90.00
_cell.angle_beta   90.00
_cell.angle_gamma   90.00
#
_symmetry.space_group_name_H-M   'P 1'
#
loop_
_entity.id
_entity.type
_entity.pdbx_description
1 polymer ?
#
loop_
_entity_poly.entity_id
_entity_poly.type
_entity_poly.pdbx_seq_one_letter_code
_entity_poly.pdbx_strand_id
1 'polypeptide(L)'
;MRLSELLSLLGPKFVTDPIVDRLSEGLLRPEGLTPDLNRLVAAMLAANPALHAHLRELRDNHLLGDEMIRGVLEYMRDAGDDHASGQVSELALFLGIKPPTPPQQAVDLGSLTASQQVAFREIAALSEIYFAGGLEHAGVNLRIAPLVIGPSGVGKTHLVMSVGRALGLPIVRMTVSDWIIQAARQTPSALTVLQAKLKENQKFILFIDELDKLSKSSDGGAYTLFQQVEIYAVLDRAVSYSGGQWGSEQDRQLRENVMIVGGGTWHDLWTTKPQRSMGFGSAGAATDDIANKIRQARIIPEELLNRFSDRWLLLRPYTAEDFQVIAERIGLAPEDFDPVAAAASGGNFRAVQNALTACVLKQHFAAQAR
;
A
#
# COMPACT_ATOMS: atom_id res chain seq x y z
N MET A 1 -19.88 -16.01 -28.03
CA MET A 1 -21.18 -15.60 -27.49
C MET A 1 -21.74 -14.48 -28.35
N ARG A 2 -23.00 -14.56 -28.79
CA ARG A 2 -23.64 -13.43 -29.51
C ARG A 2 -24.09 -12.40 -28.47
N LEU A 3 -23.97 -11.10 -28.77
CA LEU A 3 -24.37 -9.99 -27.88
C LEU A 3 -25.79 -10.18 -27.31
N SER A 4 -26.69 -10.75 -28.12
CA SER A 4 -28.07 -11.12 -27.75
C SER A 4 -28.17 -12.10 -26.58
N GLU A 5 -27.25 -13.06 -26.46
CA GLU A 5 -27.22 -14.03 -25.35
C GLU A 5 -26.77 -13.35 -24.06
N LEU A 6 -25.85 -12.38 -24.16
CA LEU A 6 -25.32 -11.65 -23.01
C LEU A 6 -26.39 -10.71 -22.47
N LEU A 7 -27.10 -10.01 -23.36
CA LEU A 7 -28.24 -9.16 -23.03
C LEU A 7 -29.41 -9.93 -22.38
N SER A 8 -29.62 -11.20 -22.74
CA SER A 8 -30.69 -12.02 -22.17
C SER A 8 -30.48 -12.39 -20.69
N LEU A 9 -29.23 -12.36 -20.22
CA LEU A 9 -28.87 -12.63 -18.82
C LEU A 9 -29.04 -11.39 -17.92
N LEU A 10 -29.28 -10.20 -18.48
CA LEU A 10 -29.18 -8.91 -17.77
C LEU A 10 -30.42 -8.55 -16.94
N GLY A 11 -31.52 -9.30 -17.07
CA GLY A 11 -32.77 -9.03 -16.35
C GLY A 11 -33.42 -7.69 -16.72
N PRO A 12 -34.71 -7.48 -16.37
CA PRO A 12 -35.49 -6.36 -16.89
C PRO A 12 -35.05 -4.97 -16.39
N LYS A 13 -34.19 -4.87 -15.37
CA LYS A 13 -33.77 -3.59 -14.78
C LYS A 13 -32.60 -2.89 -15.51
N PHE A 14 -31.81 -3.62 -16.30
CA PHE A 14 -30.69 -3.05 -17.08
C PHE A 14 -31.05 -2.66 -18.50
N VAL A 15 -32.29 -2.92 -18.91
CA VAL A 15 -32.81 -2.65 -20.26
C VAL A 15 -32.92 -1.15 -20.56
N THR A 16 -32.79 -0.28 -19.56
CA THR A 16 -32.95 1.19 -19.70
C THR A 16 -31.63 1.96 -19.86
N ASP A 17 -30.47 1.29 -19.95
CA ASP A 17 -29.20 1.97 -20.16
C ASP A 17 -29.07 2.39 -21.65
N PRO A 18 -28.78 3.67 -21.96
CA PRO A 18 -28.63 4.15 -23.34
C PRO A 18 -27.62 3.36 -24.18
N ILE A 19 -26.67 2.69 -23.55
CA ILE A 19 -25.69 1.83 -24.22
C ILE A 19 -26.34 0.53 -24.70
N VAL A 20 -27.28 -0.05 -23.95
CA VAL A 20 -28.05 -1.26 -24.34
C VAL A 20 -28.91 -0.98 -25.56
N ASP A 21 -29.60 0.16 -25.57
CA ASP A 21 -30.43 0.59 -26.70
C ASP A 21 -29.58 0.74 -27.97
N ARG A 22 -28.44 1.45 -27.89
CA ARG A 22 -27.52 1.64 -29.02
C ARG A 22 -26.87 0.34 -29.51
N LEU A 23 -26.61 -0.60 -28.61
CA LEU A 23 -26.11 -1.95 -28.91
C LEU A 23 -27.17 -2.79 -29.63
N SER A 24 -28.44 -2.70 -29.20
CA SER A 24 -29.58 -3.42 -29.80
C SER A 24 -29.94 -2.90 -31.19
N GLU A 25 -29.77 -1.59 -31.42
CA GLU A 25 -30.00 -0.93 -32.71
C GLU A 25 -28.82 -1.07 -33.68
N GLY A 26 -27.73 -1.71 -33.26
CA GLY A 26 -26.54 -1.92 -34.10
C GLY A 26 -25.81 -0.63 -34.48
N LEU A 27 -26.02 0.46 -33.73
CA LEU A 27 -25.48 1.79 -34.03
C LEU A 27 -24.01 1.97 -33.64
N LEU A 28 -23.43 1.01 -32.88
CA LEU A 28 -22.02 1.02 -32.50
C LEU A 28 -21.19 0.27 -33.55
N ARG A 29 -20.15 0.92 -34.06
CA ARG A 29 -19.20 0.29 -35.00
C ARG A 29 -18.41 -0.81 -34.28
N PRO A 30 -17.99 -1.89 -34.97
CA PRO A 30 -17.23 -3.00 -34.38
C PRO A 30 -16.00 -2.56 -33.57
N GLU A 31 -15.36 -1.47 -33.99
CA GLU A 31 -14.19 -0.86 -33.35
C GLU A 31 -14.53 -0.12 -32.03
N GLY A 32 -15.79 0.26 -31.80
CA GLY A 32 -16.29 0.91 -30.59
C GLY A 32 -17.06 -0.02 -29.63
N LEU A 33 -17.32 -1.27 -30.04
CA LEU A 33 -18.10 -2.24 -29.26
C LEU A 33 -17.36 -2.70 -27.99
N THR A 34 -16.04 -2.85 -28.02
CA THR A 34 -15.27 -3.39 -26.88
C THR A 34 -15.28 -2.45 -25.66
N PRO A 35 -14.99 -1.15 -25.79
CA PRO A 35 -15.06 -0.22 -24.65
C PRO A 35 -16.48 -0.02 -24.09
N ASP A 36 -17.49 0.06 -24.97
CA ASP A 36 -18.88 0.27 -24.57
C ASP A 36 -19.54 -1.00 -24.00
N LEU A 37 -19.11 -2.19 -24.45
CA LEU A 37 -19.51 -3.46 -23.85
C LEU A 37 -18.83 -3.68 -22.48
N ASN A 38 -17.52 -3.36 -22.37
CA ASN A 38 -16.83 -3.43 -21.08
C ASN A 38 -17.47 -2.50 -20.04
N ARG A 39 -17.88 -1.30 -20.48
CA ARG A 39 -18.69 -0.34 -19.69
C ARG A 39 -19.96 -0.94 -19.13
N LEU A 40 -20.76 -1.52 -20.02
CA LEU A 40 -22.05 -2.09 -19.67
C LEU A 40 -21.88 -3.24 -18.68
N VAL A 41 -21.01 -4.19 -19.00
CA VAL A 41 -20.77 -5.37 -18.17
C VAL A 41 -20.18 -4.97 -16.81
N ALA A 42 -19.27 -3.99 -16.77
CA ALA A 42 -18.71 -3.44 -15.54
C ALA A 42 -19.76 -2.81 -14.61
N ALA A 43 -20.62 -1.94 -15.17
CA ALA A 43 -21.70 -1.31 -14.41
C ALA A 43 -22.67 -2.34 -13.82
N MET A 44 -22.90 -3.43 -14.56
CA MET A 44 -23.77 -4.52 -14.14
C MET A 44 -23.21 -5.36 -13.00
N LEU A 45 -21.92 -5.69 -13.06
CA LEU A 45 -21.25 -6.46 -12.02
C LEU A 45 -21.16 -5.66 -10.72
N ALA A 46 -20.86 -4.37 -10.82
CA ALA A 46 -20.84 -3.48 -9.65
C ALA A 46 -22.21 -3.39 -8.95
N ALA A 47 -23.30 -3.41 -9.72
CA ALA A 47 -24.65 -3.24 -9.21
C ALA A 47 -25.34 -4.54 -8.76
N ASN A 48 -24.84 -5.72 -9.14
CA ASN A 48 -25.46 -6.99 -8.75
C ASN A 48 -24.45 -8.14 -8.51
N PRO A 49 -24.01 -8.35 -7.26
CA PRO A 49 -23.10 -9.45 -6.91
C PRO A 49 -23.59 -10.85 -7.26
N ALA A 50 -24.90 -11.06 -7.45
CA ALA A 50 -25.44 -12.37 -7.86
C ALA A 50 -25.03 -12.76 -9.29
N LEU A 51 -24.62 -11.78 -10.13
CA LEU A 51 -24.10 -12.03 -11.47
C LEU A 51 -22.69 -12.62 -11.47
N HIS A 52 -21.95 -12.54 -10.35
CA HIS A 52 -20.60 -13.11 -10.25
C HIS A 52 -20.62 -14.63 -10.49
N ALA A 53 -21.60 -15.34 -9.92
CA ALA A 53 -21.74 -16.78 -10.10
C ALA A 53 -21.99 -17.18 -11.56
N HIS A 54 -22.81 -16.40 -12.28
CA HIS A 54 -23.07 -16.62 -13.71
C HIS A 54 -21.82 -16.37 -14.56
N LEU A 55 -21.01 -15.35 -14.24
CA LEU A 55 -19.75 -15.13 -14.93
C LEU A 55 -18.78 -16.31 -14.76
N ARG A 56 -18.70 -16.89 -13.55
CA ARG A 56 -17.86 -18.06 -13.32
C ARG A 56 -18.36 -19.24 -14.15
N GLU A 57 -19.66 -19.49 -14.17
CA GLU A 57 -20.26 -20.55 -14.99
C GLU A 57 -19.98 -20.35 -16.50
N LEU A 58 -20.10 -19.13 -17.00
CA LEU A 58 -19.79 -18.81 -18.40
C LEU A 58 -18.30 -18.98 -18.72
N ARG A 59 -17.40 -18.63 -17.79
CA ARG A 59 -15.95 -18.86 -17.92
C ARG A 59 -15.62 -20.36 -17.91
N ASP A 60 -16.19 -21.10 -16.95
CA ASP A 60 -15.96 -22.54 -16.79
C ASP A 60 -16.49 -23.31 -18.02
N ASN A 61 -17.56 -22.83 -18.65
CA ASN A 61 -18.08 -23.33 -19.93
C ASN A 61 -17.37 -22.77 -21.19
N HIS A 62 -16.28 -22.01 -21.01
CA HIS A 62 -15.45 -21.41 -22.06
C HIS A 62 -16.21 -20.45 -23.00
N LEU A 63 -17.33 -19.89 -22.54
CA LEU A 63 -18.14 -18.91 -23.28
C LEU A 63 -17.63 -17.48 -23.10
N LEU A 64 -16.90 -17.22 -22.01
CA LEU A 64 -16.19 -15.97 -21.71
C LEU A 64 -14.69 -16.27 -21.57
N GLY A 65 -13.87 -15.66 -22.43
CA GLY A 65 -12.41 -15.80 -22.37
C GLY A 65 -11.77 -14.87 -21.34
N ASP A 66 -10.62 -15.29 -20.79
CA ASP A 66 -9.88 -14.55 -19.75
C ASP A 66 -9.52 -13.12 -20.16
N GLU A 67 -9.22 -12.86 -21.44
CA GLU A 67 -8.93 -11.52 -21.97
C GLU A 67 -10.16 -10.59 -21.90
N MET A 68 -11.35 -11.11 -22.16
CA MET A 68 -12.58 -10.32 -22.07
C MET A 68 -12.93 -10.01 -20.61
N ILE A 69 -12.79 -11.00 -19.73
CA ILE A 69 -12.99 -10.80 -18.28
C ILE A 69 -11.97 -9.79 -17.74
N ARG A 70 -10.70 -9.89 -18.16
CA ARG A 70 -9.66 -8.92 -17.79
C ARG A 70 -10.03 -7.52 -18.26
N GLY A 71 -10.47 -7.33 -19.50
CA GLY A 71 -10.88 -6.02 -20.02
C GLY A 71 -12.05 -5.39 -19.25
N VAL A 72 -13.01 -6.20 -18.79
CA VAL A 72 -14.10 -5.73 -17.92
C VAL A 72 -13.57 -5.32 -16.55
N LEU A 73 -12.70 -6.12 -15.93
CA LEU A 73 -12.11 -5.83 -14.63
C LEU A 73 -11.22 -4.58 -14.67
N GLU A 74 -10.44 -4.40 -15.73
CA GLU A 74 -9.63 -3.20 -15.98
C GLU A 74 -10.53 -1.96 -16.13
N TYR A 75 -11.63 -2.07 -16.86
CA TYR A 75 -12.59 -0.99 -16.98
C TYR A 75 -13.25 -0.64 -15.64
N MET A 76 -13.70 -1.64 -14.87
CA MET A 76 -14.27 -1.44 -13.53
C MET A 76 -13.30 -0.72 -12.60
N ARG A 77 -12.01 -1.08 -12.67
CA ARG A 77 -10.94 -0.45 -11.90
C ARG A 77 -10.75 1.01 -12.31
N ASP A 78 -10.65 1.28 -13.60
CA ASP A 78 -10.35 2.63 -14.12
C ASP A 78 -11.53 3.61 -13.96
N ALA A 79 -12.76 3.08 -13.89
CA ALA A 79 -13.97 3.87 -13.68
C ALA A 79 -14.30 4.14 -12.19
N GLY A 80 -13.59 3.52 -11.25
CA GLY A 80 -13.92 3.54 -9.82
C GLY A 80 -12.86 4.15 -8.91
N ASP A 81 -13.23 4.39 -7.64
CA ASP A 81 -12.33 4.86 -6.58
C ASP A 81 -11.62 3.68 -5.86
N ASP A 82 -10.87 3.95 -4.78
CA ASP A 82 -10.14 2.93 -4.01
C ASP A 82 -11.05 1.76 -3.55
N HIS A 83 -12.36 2.00 -3.33
CA HIS A 83 -13.32 0.96 -2.96
C HIS A 83 -13.64 0.01 -4.12
N ALA A 84 -13.78 0.55 -5.33
CA ALA A 84 -13.99 -0.24 -6.54
C ALA A 84 -12.80 -1.14 -6.86
N SER A 85 -11.56 -0.68 -6.62
CA SER A 85 -10.36 -1.51 -6.83
C SER A 85 -10.32 -2.75 -5.91
N GLY A 86 -10.91 -2.66 -4.71
CA GLY A 86 -11.05 -3.80 -3.80
C GLY A 86 -12.04 -4.84 -4.33
N GLN A 87 -13.20 -4.40 -4.80
CA GLN A 87 -14.22 -5.26 -5.41
C GLN A 87 -13.72 -5.96 -6.69
N VAL A 88 -12.97 -5.23 -7.53
CA VAL A 88 -12.33 -5.78 -8.73
C VAL A 88 -11.36 -6.92 -8.38
N SER A 89 -10.57 -6.76 -7.32
CA SER A 89 -9.62 -7.77 -6.89
C SER A 89 -10.31 -9.04 -6.37
N GLU A 90 -11.37 -8.87 -5.58
CA GLU A 90 -12.18 -9.97 -5.07
C GLU A 90 -12.90 -10.73 -6.20
N LEU A 91 -13.46 -9.99 -7.16
CA LEU A 91 -14.12 -10.59 -8.33
C LEU A 91 -13.13 -11.32 -9.23
N ALA A 92 -11.94 -10.77 -9.47
CA ALA A 92 -10.89 -11.44 -10.23
C ALA A 92 -10.52 -12.79 -9.60
N LEU A 93 -10.29 -12.79 -8.28
CA LEU A 93 -10.03 -13.98 -7.49
C LEU A 93 -11.17 -15.00 -7.58
N PHE A 94 -12.42 -14.53 -7.43
CA PHE A 94 -13.61 -15.37 -7.56
C PHE A 94 -13.66 -16.01 -8.95
N LEU A 95 -13.34 -15.25 -10.00
CA LEU A 95 -13.28 -15.71 -11.38
C LEU A 95 -11.95 -16.40 -11.69
N GLY A 96 -11.15 -16.80 -10.69
CA GLY A 96 -9.88 -17.50 -10.85
C GLY A 96 -8.91 -16.86 -11.85
N ILE A 97 -9.04 -15.56 -12.07
CA ILE A 97 -8.23 -14.76 -12.98
C ILE A 97 -7.39 -13.82 -12.14
N LYS A 98 -6.18 -13.58 -12.59
CA LYS A 98 -5.26 -12.67 -11.92
C LYS A 98 -5.86 -11.26 -11.88
N PRO A 99 -5.95 -10.59 -10.72
CA PRO A 99 -6.43 -9.22 -10.64
C PRO A 99 -5.60 -8.28 -11.53
N PRO A 100 -6.25 -7.29 -12.17
CA PRO A 100 -5.55 -6.35 -13.02
C PRO A 100 -4.60 -5.49 -12.17
N THR A 101 -3.40 -5.24 -12.71
CA THR A 101 -2.37 -4.45 -12.03
C THR A 101 -2.85 -3.00 -11.87
N PRO A 102 -2.69 -2.33 -10.72
CA PRO A 102 -3.11 -0.95 -10.56
C PRO A 102 -2.41 -0.05 -11.61
N PRO A 103 -3.12 0.92 -12.22
CA PRO A 103 -2.54 1.79 -13.21
C PRO A 103 -1.47 2.69 -12.57
N GLN A 104 -0.43 3.01 -13.33
CA GLN A 104 0.54 4.02 -12.92
C GLN A 104 -0.15 5.39 -12.86
N GLN A 105 -0.07 6.04 -11.71
CA GLN A 105 -0.69 7.35 -11.48
C GLN A 105 0.39 8.40 -11.23
N ALA A 106 0.23 9.57 -11.84
CA ALA A 106 1.07 10.71 -11.52
C ALA A 106 0.85 11.10 -10.04
N VAL A 107 1.91 11.04 -9.25
CA VAL A 107 1.89 11.49 -7.85
C VAL A 107 2.34 12.94 -7.81
N ASP A 108 1.52 13.82 -7.25
CA ASP A 108 1.92 15.19 -6.95
C ASP A 108 2.96 15.18 -5.81
N LEU A 109 4.24 15.28 -6.18
CA LEU A 109 5.33 15.35 -5.21
C LEU A 109 5.27 16.63 -4.36
N GLY A 110 4.65 17.71 -4.85
CA GLY A 110 4.44 18.94 -4.09
C GLY A 110 3.54 18.73 -2.88
N SER A 111 2.73 17.65 -2.88
CA SER A 111 1.90 17.27 -1.75
C SER A 111 2.68 16.61 -0.59
N LEU A 112 3.92 16.20 -0.83
CA LEU A 112 4.80 15.51 0.11
C LEU A 112 5.83 16.48 0.72
N THR A 113 6.21 16.27 1.98
CA THR A 113 7.31 17.02 2.62
C THR A 113 8.65 16.71 1.94
N ALA A 114 9.65 17.58 2.13
CA ALA A 114 10.97 17.38 1.53
C ALA A 114 11.58 16.00 1.86
N SER A 115 11.45 15.55 3.12
CA SER A 115 11.94 14.22 3.54
C SER A 115 11.16 13.07 2.88
N GLN A 116 9.84 13.24 2.68
CA GLN A 116 9.02 12.26 1.98
C GLN A 116 9.35 12.20 0.49
N GLN A 117 9.63 13.33 -0.16
CA GLN A 117 10.02 13.35 -1.58
C GLN A 117 11.34 12.62 -1.83
N VAL A 118 12.34 12.81 -0.95
CA VAL A 118 13.62 12.06 -1.02
C VAL A 118 13.36 10.56 -0.87
N ALA A 119 12.62 10.18 0.17
CA ALA A 119 12.30 8.77 0.43
C ALA A 119 11.47 8.16 -0.71
N PHE A 120 10.53 8.90 -1.29
CA PHE A 120 9.72 8.47 -2.42
C PHE A 120 10.59 8.10 -3.62
N ARG A 121 11.49 9.01 -4.02
CA ARG A 121 12.38 8.80 -5.18
C ARG A 121 13.28 7.59 -4.95
N GLU A 122 13.77 7.43 -3.72
CA GLU A 122 14.68 6.35 -3.38
C GLU A 122 13.98 4.97 -3.36
N ILE A 123 12.80 4.85 -2.74
CA ILE A 123 12.02 3.61 -2.78
C ILE A 123 11.61 3.29 -4.22
N ALA A 124 11.20 4.29 -5.00
CA ALA A 124 10.81 4.09 -6.39
C ALA A 124 11.98 3.54 -7.24
N ALA A 125 13.14 4.20 -7.18
CA ALA A 125 14.33 3.76 -7.89
C ALA A 125 14.80 2.36 -7.45
N LEU A 126 14.83 2.09 -6.13
CA LEU A 126 15.20 0.77 -5.62
C LEU A 126 14.22 -0.32 -6.09
N SER A 127 12.92 -0.01 -6.18
CA SER A 127 11.90 -0.94 -6.66
C SER A 127 12.05 -1.23 -8.16
N GLU A 128 12.34 -0.20 -8.97
CA GLU A 128 12.62 -0.38 -10.40
C GLU A 128 13.85 -1.26 -10.62
N ILE A 129 14.96 -0.97 -9.91
CA ILE A 129 16.18 -1.77 -9.95
C ILE A 129 15.91 -3.22 -9.51
N TYR A 130 15.14 -3.39 -8.44
CA TYR A 130 14.73 -4.71 -7.92
C TYR A 130 14.06 -5.53 -9.03
N PHE A 131 13.02 -4.97 -9.63
CA PHE A 131 12.18 -5.67 -10.60
C PHE A 131 12.78 -5.77 -12.00
N ALA A 132 13.85 -5.02 -12.28
CA ALA A 132 14.69 -5.19 -13.46
C ALA A 132 15.69 -6.35 -13.33
N GLY A 133 15.83 -6.94 -12.13
CA GLY A 133 16.75 -8.06 -11.88
C GLY A 133 18.19 -7.64 -11.59
N GLY A 134 18.45 -6.35 -11.38
CA GLY A 134 19.77 -5.80 -11.07
C GLY A 134 20.18 -6.00 -9.61
N LEU A 135 20.14 -7.24 -9.10
CA LEU A 135 20.36 -7.55 -7.69
C LEU A 135 21.78 -7.99 -7.35
N GLU A 136 22.59 -8.29 -8.36
CA GLU A 136 23.97 -8.75 -8.19
C GLU A 136 24.88 -7.88 -9.05
N HIS A 137 25.98 -7.42 -8.46
CA HIS A 137 27.04 -6.74 -9.17
C HIS A 137 28.39 -7.33 -8.77
N ALA A 138 29.15 -7.83 -9.75
CA ALA A 138 30.47 -8.41 -9.56
C ALA A 138 30.52 -9.52 -8.48
N GLY A 139 29.53 -10.41 -8.43
CA GLY A 139 29.46 -11.50 -7.45
C GLY A 139 28.93 -11.09 -6.07
N VAL A 140 28.48 -9.85 -5.90
CA VAL A 140 27.98 -9.31 -4.63
C VAL A 140 26.50 -8.97 -4.76
N ASN A 141 25.69 -9.55 -3.87
CA ASN A 141 24.26 -9.21 -3.76
C ASN A 141 24.09 -7.81 -3.17
N LEU A 142 23.27 -6.99 -3.82
CA LEU A 142 22.95 -5.65 -3.36
C LEU A 142 21.97 -5.69 -2.17
N ARG A 143 22.19 -4.82 -1.18
CA ARG A 143 21.26 -4.59 -0.08
C ARG A 143 20.28 -3.49 -0.45
N ILE A 144 19.14 -3.88 -1.01
CA ILE A 144 18.20 -2.92 -1.63
C ILE A 144 16.87 -2.75 -0.90
N ALA A 145 16.60 -3.52 0.16
CA ALA A 145 15.36 -3.37 0.92
C ALA A 145 15.42 -2.05 1.73
N PRO A 146 14.60 -1.03 1.42
CA PRO A 146 14.64 0.24 2.13
C PRO A 146 13.97 0.12 3.50
N LEU A 147 14.52 0.86 4.46
CA LEU A 147 13.95 1.02 5.81
C LEU A 147 13.49 2.45 6.03
N VAL A 148 12.19 2.65 6.19
CA VAL A 148 11.56 3.95 6.47
C VAL A 148 11.41 4.14 7.98
N ILE A 149 12.10 5.13 8.51
CA ILE A 149 12.12 5.47 9.94
C ILE A 149 11.52 6.87 10.11
N GLY A 150 10.54 7.01 10.99
CA GLY A 150 9.92 8.31 11.24
C GLY A 150 8.88 8.26 12.34
N PRO A 151 8.59 9.36 13.05
CA PRO A 151 7.64 9.35 14.15
C PRO A 151 6.23 8.98 13.69
N SER A 152 5.33 8.77 14.64
CA SER A 152 3.92 8.53 14.30
C SER A 152 3.30 9.77 13.64
N GLY A 153 2.48 9.56 12.61
CA GLY A 153 1.78 10.64 11.92
C GLY A 153 2.57 11.41 10.86
N VAL A 154 3.81 11.01 10.51
CA VAL A 154 4.59 11.62 9.41
C VAL A 154 4.33 10.99 8.03
N GLY A 155 3.30 10.15 7.90
CA GLY A 155 2.89 9.62 6.59
C GLY A 155 3.74 8.48 6.02
N LYS A 156 4.44 7.66 6.83
CA LYS A 156 5.19 6.46 6.34
C LYS A 156 4.36 5.55 5.44
N THR A 157 3.18 5.15 5.92
CA THR A 157 2.26 4.31 5.13
C THR A 157 1.81 5.02 3.87
N HIS A 158 1.41 6.29 3.98
CA HIS A 158 1.00 7.10 2.82
C HIS A 158 2.10 7.20 1.77
N LEU A 159 3.36 7.41 2.18
CA LEU A 159 4.52 7.44 1.31
C LEU A 159 4.66 6.14 0.50
N VAL A 160 4.64 4.98 1.15
CA VAL A 160 4.79 3.69 0.46
C VAL A 160 3.61 3.42 -0.47
N MET A 161 2.39 3.79 -0.06
CA MET A 161 1.21 3.72 -0.92
C MET A 161 1.35 4.61 -2.16
N SER A 162 1.87 5.82 -2.00
CA SER A 162 2.14 6.74 -3.11
C SER A 162 3.19 6.17 -4.07
N VAL A 163 4.24 5.51 -3.57
CA VAL A 163 5.22 4.82 -4.44
C VAL A 163 4.56 3.70 -5.23
N GLY A 164 3.71 2.88 -4.59
CA GLY A 164 2.94 1.84 -5.29
C GLY A 164 2.07 2.39 -6.41
N ARG A 165 1.34 3.49 -6.13
CA ARG A 165 0.53 4.20 -7.13
C ARG A 165 1.37 4.72 -8.29
N ALA A 166 2.52 5.33 -8.01
CA ALA A 166 3.41 5.84 -9.04
C ALA A 166 3.97 4.75 -9.96
N LEU A 167 4.32 3.61 -9.39
CA LEU A 167 4.90 2.48 -10.13
C LEU A 167 3.86 1.53 -10.71
N GLY A 168 2.58 1.69 -10.37
CA GLY A 168 1.53 0.74 -10.76
C GLY A 168 1.74 -0.62 -10.09
N LEU A 169 2.25 -0.63 -8.86
CA LEU A 169 2.50 -1.83 -8.09
C LEU A 169 1.50 -1.95 -6.94
N PRO A 170 0.85 -3.12 -6.76
CA PRO A 170 0.07 -3.39 -5.57
C PRO A 170 0.94 -3.22 -4.31
N ILE A 171 0.33 -2.71 -3.25
CA ILE A 171 0.94 -2.66 -1.92
C ILE A 171 0.24 -3.65 -1.03
N VAL A 172 0.99 -4.62 -0.51
CA VAL A 172 0.54 -5.51 0.56
C VAL A 172 1.14 -4.98 1.84
N ARG A 173 0.31 -4.43 2.73
CA ARG A 173 0.75 -3.97 4.05
C ARG A 173 0.51 -5.06 5.08
N MET A 174 1.54 -5.37 5.86
CA MET A 174 1.47 -6.24 7.02
C MET A 174 2.10 -5.51 8.20
N THR A 175 1.46 -5.52 9.36
CA THR A 175 2.01 -4.90 10.57
C THR A 175 2.58 -6.00 11.46
N VAL A 176 3.62 -5.70 12.23
CA VAL A 176 4.14 -6.65 13.23
C VAL A 176 3.08 -6.98 14.28
N SER A 177 2.30 -5.99 14.72
CA SER A 177 1.27 -6.20 15.74
C SER A 177 0.12 -7.10 15.29
N ASP A 178 -0.22 -7.11 13.99
CA ASP A 178 -1.27 -7.97 13.44
C ASP A 178 -0.71 -9.30 12.87
N TRP A 179 0.58 -9.60 13.10
CA TRP A 179 1.21 -10.80 12.58
C TRP A 179 0.78 -12.05 13.34
N ILE A 180 -0.13 -12.80 12.76
CA ILE A 180 -0.60 -14.09 13.27
C ILE A 180 0.36 -15.20 12.82
N ILE A 181 0.99 -15.89 13.77
CA ILE A 181 1.92 -16.98 13.49
C ILE A 181 1.21 -18.23 12.95
N GLN A 182 1.91 -19.06 12.18
CA GLN A 182 1.37 -20.32 11.63
C GLN A 182 0.86 -21.29 12.69
N ALA A 183 1.43 -21.26 13.90
CA ALA A 183 1.00 -22.11 15.00
C ALA A 183 -0.41 -21.74 15.53
N ALA A 184 -0.92 -20.54 15.22
CA ALA A 184 -2.25 -20.10 15.62
C ALA A 184 -3.32 -20.68 14.66
N ARG A 185 -3.76 -21.92 14.94
CA ARG A 185 -4.60 -22.74 14.04
C ARG A 185 -6.00 -22.19 13.69
N GLN A 186 -6.49 -21.14 14.35
CA GLN A 186 -7.88 -20.66 14.22
C GLN A 186 -8.08 -19.54 13.20
N THR A 187 -7.01 -18.95 12.69
CA THR A 187 -7.07 -17.84 11.73
C THR A 187 -6.04 -18.07 10.63
N PRO A 188 -6.26 -17.56 9.41
CA PRO A 188 -5.23 -17.55 8.39
C PRO A 188 -3.99 -16.84 8.94
N SER A 189 -2.86 -17.55 8.98
CA SER A 189 -1.60 -16.97 9.41
C SER A 189 -1.15 -15.88 8.44
N ALA A 190 -0.29 -14.98 8.92
CA ALA A 190 0.37 -13.97 8.11
C ALA A 190 1.05 -14.59 6.87
N LEU A 191 1.72 -15.74 7.04
CA LEU A 191 2.33 -16.47 5.94
C LEU A 191 1.29 -17.05 4.96
N THR A 192 0.15 -17.54 5.43
CA THR A 192 -0.95 -18.00 4.56
C THR A 192 -1.52 -16.84 3.74
N VAL A 193 -1.69 -15.67 4.37
CA VAL A 193 -2.13 -14.45 3.67
C VAL A 193 -1.10 -14.04 2.61
N LEU A 194 0.18 -14.03 2.95
CA LEU A 194 1.25 -13.69 2.00
C LEU A 194 1.30 -14.68 0.83
N GLN A 195 1.10 -15.98 1.07
CA GLN A 195 1.00 -16.98 0.01
C GLN A 195 -0.16 -16.70 -0.95
N ALA A 196 -1.32 -16.29 -0.43
CA ALA A 196 -2.43 -15.88 -1.28
C ALA A 196 -2.04 -14.66 -2.13
N LYS A 197 -1.36 -13.67 -1.54
CA LYS A 197 -0.88 -12.48 -2.27
C LYS A 197 0.17 -12.80 -3.33
N LEU A 198 1.06 -13.77 -3.11
CA LEU A 198 2.00 -14.26 -4.11
C LEU A 198 1.30 -14.89 -5.32
N LYS A 199 0.16 -15.57 -5.11
CA LYS A 199 -0.66 -16.15 -6.19
C LYS A 199 -1.45 -15.08 -6.94
N GLU A 200 -1.94 -14.08 -6.21
CA GLU A 200 -2.72 -12.96 -6.76
C GLU A 200 -1.89 -12.01 -7.62
N ASN A 201 -0.62 -11.79 -7.28
CA ASN A 201 0.18 -10.70 -7.82
C ASN A 201 1.45 -11.21 -8.49
N GLN A 202 1.74 -10.71 -9.71
CA GLN A 202 3.00 -11.03 -10.39
C GLN A 202 4.18 -10.24 -9.83
N LYS A 203 3.96 -8.98 -9.44
CA LYS A 203 4.93 -8.11 -8.77
C LYS A 203 4.18 -7.21 -7.80
N PHE A 204 4.70 -7.02 -6.59
CA PHE A 204 4.11 -6.10 -5.62
C PHE A 204 5.15 -5.67 -4.58
N ILE A 205 4.84 -4.60 -3.85
CA ILE A 205 5.63 -4.16 -2.71
C ILE A 205 4.99 -4.72 -1.43
N LEU A 206 5.77 -5.45 -0.64
CA LEU A 206 5.41 -5.86 0.70
C LEU A 206 5.91 -4.80 1.69
N PHE A 207 4.99 -4.06 2.29
CA PHE A 207 5.29 -3.09 3.33
C PHE A 207 5.11 -3.73 4.72
N ILE A 208 6.21 -4.00 5.41
CA ILE A 208 6.20 -4.50 6.79
C ILE A 208 6.33 -3.30 7.73
N ASP A 209 5.21 -2.91 8.33
CA ASP A 209 5.10 -1.74 9.20
C ASP A 209 5.22 -2.12 10.68
N GLU A 210 5.50 -1.13 11.52
CA GLU A 210 5.69 -1.29 12.97
C GLU A 210 6.82 -2.27 13.36
N LEU A 211 7.90 -2.31 12.58
CA LEU A 211 9.08 -3.13 12.88
C LEU A 211 9.72 -2.82 14.24
N ASP A 212 9.48 -1.62 14.80
CA ASP A 212 9.89 -1.26 16.15
C ASP A 212 9.20 -2.08 17.26
N LYS A 213 8.13 -2.80 16.94
CA LYS A 213 7.47 -3.69 17.89
C LYS A 213 8.27 -4.96 18.15
N LEU A 214 9.05 -5.45 17.17
CA LEU A 214 9.89 -6.65 17.27
C LEU A 214 10.90 -6.59 18.42
N SER A 215 11.46 -5.41 18.69
CA SER A 215 12.45 -5.24 19.77
C SER A 215 11.82 -5.18 21.16
N LYS A 216 10.55 -4.79 21.26
CA LYS A 216 9.78 -4.85 22.53
C LYS A 216 9.32 -6.26 22.85
N SER A 217 9.52 -7.19 21.91
CA SER A 217 8.99 -8.53 21.99
C SER A 217 9.99 -9.54 22.58
N SER A 218 11.25 -9.16 22.81
CA SER A 218 12.27 -10.06 23.38
C SER A 218 12.03 -10.48 24.85
N ASP A 219 11.13 -9.82 25.57
CA ASP A 219 10.63 -10.27 26.90
C ASP A 219 9.37 -11.15 26.80
N GLY A 220 8.86 -11.38 25.59
CA GLY A 220 7.63 -12.11 25.32
C GLY A 220 7.84 -13.63 25.28
N GLY A 221 6.85 -14.38 25.77
CA GLY A 221 6.86 -15.85 25.71
C GLY A 221 6.93 -16.41 24.29
N ALA A 222 6.86 -17.74 24.17
CA ALA A 222 7.11 -18.47 22.92
C ALA A 222 6.43 -17.91 21.65
N TYR A 223 5.19 -17.39 21.76
CA TYR A 223 4.46 -16.77 20.65
C TYR A 223 5.30 -15.70 19.92
N THR A 224 5.96 -14.87 20.72
CA THR A 224 6.68 -13.71 20.26
C THR A 224 7.97 -14.07 19.52
N LEU A 225 8.67 -15.09 20.00
CA LEU A 225 9.83 -15.65 19.32
C LEU A 225 9.44 -16.25 17.96
N PHE A 226 8.32 -16.99 17.89
CA PHE A 226 7.83 -17.52 16.62
C PHE A 226 7.46 -16.40 15.64
N GLN A 227 6.84 -15.32 16.11
CA GLN A 227 6.52 -14.15 15.30
C GLN A 227 7.78 -13.51 14.71
N GLN A 228 8.81 -13.32 15.53
CA GLN A 228 10.10 -12.76 15.09
C GLN A 228 10.78 -13.67 14.06
N VAL A 229 10.82 -14.99 14.29
CA VAL A 229 11.41 -15.97 13.38
C VAL A 229 10.70 -15.94 12.02
N GLU A 230 9.38 -15.92 11.99
CA GLU A 230 8.62 -15.86 10.73
C GLU A 230 8.88 -14.56 9.96
N ILE A 231 8.87 -13.41 10.65
CA ILE A 231 9.14 -12.12 10.01
C ILE A 231 10.57 -12.08 9.46
N TYR A 232 11.56 -12.55 10.21
CA TYR A 232 12.95 -12.63 9.74
C TYR A 232 13.09 -13.56 8.52
N ALA A 233 12.40 -14.70 8.52
CA ALA A 233 12.40 -15.60 7.37
C ALA A 233 11.80 -14.94 6.11
N VAL A 234 10.78 -14.10 6.26
CA VAL A 234 10.22 -13.32 5.15
C VAL A 234 11.20 -12.24 4.67
N LEU A 235 11.83 -11.51 5.58
CA LEU A 235 12.86 -10.50 5.25
C LEU A 235 14.07 -11.12 4.52
N ASP A 236 14.47 -12.32 4.95
CA ASP A 236 15.55 -13.11 4.34
C ASP A 236 15.12 -13.78 3.03
N ARG A 237 13.82 -13.72 2.70
CA ARG A 237 13.21 -14.36 1.53
C ARG A 237 13.46 -15.88 1.50
N ALA A 238 13.40 -16.49 2.68
CA ALA A 238 13.73 -17.89 2.94
C ALA A 238 12.80 -18.48 4.01
N VAL A 239 11.50 -18.56 3.70
CA VAL A 239 10.47 -18.99 4.65
C VAL A 239 10.40 -20.51 4.77
N SER A 240 10.81 -21.28 3.75
CA SER A 240 10.76 -22.75 3.80
C SER A 240 11.50 -23.38 4.99
N TYR A 241 12.38 -22.65 5.68
CA TYR A 241 13.04 -23.11 6.91
C TYR A 241 12.14 -23.10 8.16
N SER A 242 10.95 -22.49 8.12
CA SER A 242 10.06 -22.38 9.30
C SER A 242 9.09 -23.55 9.50
N GLY A 243 9.05 -24.52 8.56
CA GLY A 243 8.16 -25.69 8.61
C GLY A 243 6.69 -25.36 8.32
N GLY A 244 6.10 -25.95 7.28
CA GLY A 244 4.70 -25.72 6.90
C GLY A 244 4.40 -25.98 5.41
N GLN A 245 3.24 -25.51 4.91
CA GLN A 245 2.83 -25.57 3.49
C GLN A 245 3.64 -24.64 2.56
N TRP A 246 4.70 -23.99 3.05
CA TRP A 246 5.55 -23.07 2.30
C TRP A 246 6.75 -23.81 1.66
N GLY A 247 6.77 -23.87 0.33
CA GLY A 247 7.80 -24.56 -0.44
C GLY A 247 8.76 -23.64 -1.20
N SER A 248 9.68 -24.27 -1.92
CA SER A 248 10.73 -23.60 -2.72
C SER A 248 10.18 -22.65 -3.79
N GLU A 249 8.99 -22.95 -4.32
CA GLU A 249 8.32 -22.09 -5.30
C GLU A 249 7.85 -20.77 -4.67
N GLN A 250 7.27 -20.80 -3.46
CA GLN A 250 6.86 -19.57 -2.78
C GLN A 250 8.08 -18.74 -2.39
N ASP A 251 9.17 -19.38 -1.98
CA ASP A 251 10.46 -18.75 -1.74
C ASP A 251 11.02 -18.07 -3.00
N ARG A 252 10.94 -18.74 -4.16
CA ARG A 252 11.34 -18.16 -5.45
C ARG A 252 10.47 -16.96 -5.82
N GLN A 253 9.15 -17.08 -5.69
CA GLN A 253 8.21 -15.98 -5.93
C GLN A 253 8.49 -14.80 -4.99
N LEU A 254 8.72 -15.04 -3.70
CA LEU A 254 9.09 -14.00 -2.75
C LEU A 254 10.39 -13.29 -3.14
N ARG A 255 11.37 -14.02 -3.69
CA ARG A 255 12.63 -13.45 -4.19
C ARG A 255 12.48 -12.68 -5.50
N GLU A 256 11.69 -13.14 -6.45
CA GLU A 256 11.65 -12.53 -7.78
C GLU A 256 10.59 -11.44 -7.91
N ASN A 257 9.51 -11.54 -7.14
CA ASN A 257 8.28 -10.79 -7.37
C ASN A 257 7.92 -9.82 -6.23
N VAL A 258 8.67 -9.81 -5.14
CA VAL A 258 8.32 -9.01 -3.95
C VAL A 258 9.44 -8.08 -3.52
N MET A 259 9.21 -6.79 -3.71
CA MET A 259 10.05 -5.75 -3.12
C MET A 259 9.61 -5.52 -1.67
N ILE A 260 10.52 -5.71 -0.72
CA ILE A 260 10.23 -5.56 0.70
C ILE A 260 10.64 -4.16 1.16
N VAL A 261 9.72 -3.43 1.78
CA VAL A 261 9.95 -2.13 2.41
C VAL A 261 9.64 -2.26 3.91
N GLY A 262 10.60 -1.89 4.75
CA GLY A 262 10.41 -1.87 6.20
C GLY A 262 9.95 -0.50 6.69
N GLY A 263 9.08 -0.47 7.70
CA GLY A 263 8.62 0.75 8.35
C GLY A 263 8.67 0.63 9.87
N GLY A 264 9.09 1.69 10.55
CA GLY A 264 9.03 1.72 12.02
C GLY A 264 9.07 3.14 12.58
N THR A 265 8.59 3.26 13.83
CA THR A 265 8.56 4.55 14.54
C THR A 265 9.75 4.74 15.47
N TRP A 266 10.13 3.68 16.21
CA TRP A 266 11.11 3.73 17.30
C TRP A 266 10.95 5.01 18.14
N HIS A 267 9.78 5.14 18.78
CA HIS A 267 9.34 6.36 19.46
C HIS A 267 10.41 7.02 20.35
N ASP A 268 11.21 6.21 21.05
CA ASP A 268 12.24 6.66 21.98
C ASP A 268 13.35 7.51 21.31
N LEU A 269 13.55 7.35 19.99
CA LEU A 269 14.46 8.19 19.21
C LEU A 269 14.03 9.65 19.14
N TRP A 270 12.73 9.91 19.22
CA TRP A 270 12.14 11.23 19.03
C TRP A 270 11.90 11.96 20.34
N THR A 271 11.81 11.22 21.46
CA THR A 271 11.56 11.77 22.79
C THR A 271 12.84 12.03 23.58
N THR A 272 13.97 11.44 23.17
CA THR A 272 15.27 11.68 23.81
C THR A 272 15.70 13.13 23.57
N LYS A 273 15.73 13.94 24.64
CA LYS A 273 16.21 15.33 24.58
C LYS A 273 17.60 15.35 23.95
N PRO A 274 17.88 16.23 22.96
CA PRO A 274 19.22 16.34 22.40
C PRO A 274 20.18 16.71 23.53
N GLN A 275 21.18 15.86 23.77
CA GLN A 275 22.36 16.34 24.48
C GLN A 275 22.93 17.48 23.63
N ARG A 276 23.19 18.62 24.27
CA ARG A 276 23.71 19.83 23.65
C ARG A 276 25.03 19.53 22.95
N SER A 277 25.02 19.22 21.66
CA SER A 277 26.21 19.34 20.83
C SER A 277 26.28 20.79 20.35
N MET A 278 27.21 21.56 20.92
CA MET A 278 27.60 22.84 20.35
C MET A 278 28.24 22.56 18.99
N GLY A 279 27.53 22.84 17.90
CA GLY A 279 28.06 22.69 16.56
C GLY A 279 27.15 23.33 15.52
N PHE A 280 27.61 24.43 14.92
CA PHE A 280 26.99 25.01 13.73
C PHE A 280 27.22 24.07 12.55
N GLY A 281 26.15 23.48 12.02
CA GLY A 281 26.22 22.59 10.86
C GLY A 281 25.01 22.79 9.95
N SER A 282 25.29 22.97 8.66
CA SER A 282 24.31 23.10 7.56
C SER A 282 23.26 21.97 7.54
N ALA A 283 22.12 22.18 6.87
CA ALA A 283 20.95 21.31 6.86
C ALA A 283 21.19 19.81 6.52
N GLY A 284 22.34 19.46 5.91
CA GLY A 284 22.79 18.08 5.71
C GLY A 284 23.32 17.38 6.97
N ALA A 285 23.92 18.13 7.90
CA ALA A 285 24.51 17.60 9.14
C ALA A 285 23.48 17.03 10.13
N ALA A 286 22.22 17.47 10.06
CA ALA A 286 21.16 17.02 10.96
C ALA A 286 20.62 15.61 10.62
N THR A 287 20.67 15.19 9.34
CA THR A 287 20.26 13.82 8.93
C THR A 287 21.26 12.79 9.41
N ASP A 288 22.55 13.08 9.24
CA ASP A 288 23.63 12.23 9.70
C ASP A 288 23.64 12.13 11.23
N ASP A 289 23.31 13.21 11.94
CA ASP A 289 23.23 13.22 13.40
C ASP A 289 22.13 12.27 13.94
N ILE A 290 20.94 12.22 13.32
CA ILE A 290 19.88 11.29 13.74
C ILE A 290 20.25 9.84 13.41
N ALA A 291 20.73 9.57 12.21
CA ALA A 291 21.17 8.22 11.83
C ALA A 291 22.30 7.71 12.73
N ASN A 292 23.26 8.58 13.07
CA ASN A 292 24.36 8.26 13.98
C ASN A 292 23.85 8.04 15.41
N LYS A 293 22.92 8.86 15.91
CA LYS A 293 22.27 8.66 17.21
C LYS A 293 21.53 7.32 17.27
N ILE A 294 20.82 6.94 16.22
CA ILE A 294 20.15 5.63 16.12
C ILE A 294 21.16 4.48 16.25
N ARG A 295 22.27 4.56 15.50
CA ARG A 295 23.34 3.55 15.54
C ARG A 295 24.00 3.46 16.92
N GLN A 296 24.27 4.61 17.54
CA GLN A 296 24.90 4.67 18.87
C GLN A 296 23.98 4.18 19.99
N ALA A 297 22.68 4.51 19.91
CA ALA A 297 21.71 4.11 20.92
C ALA A 297 21.38 2.61 20.89
N ARG A 298 21.72 1.89 19.81
CA ARG A 298 21.43 0.46 19.62
C ARG A 298 19.96 0.09 19.88
N ILE A 299 19.05 1.03 19.61
CA ILE A 299 17.61 0.87 19.83
C ILE A 299 17.00 -0.12 18.81
N ILE A 300 17.59 -0.21 17.62
CA ILE A 300 17.19 -1.14 16.57
C ILE A 300 18.13 -2.35 16.61
N PRO A 301 17.62 -3.59 16.76
CA PRO A 301 18.46 -4.79 16.76
C PRO A 301 19.30 -4.91 15.48
N GLU A 302 20.58 -5.26 15.63
CA GLU A 302 21.49 -5.41 14.48
C GLU A 302 21.00 -6.48 13.50
N GLU A 303 20.39 -7.55 14.02
CA GLU A 303 19.78 -8.60 13.20
C GLU A 303 18.71 -8.05 12.25
N LEU A 304 17.87 -7.14 12.74
CA LEU A 304 16.87 -6.48 11.90
C LEU A 304 17.54 -5.56 10.89
N LEU A 305 18.50 -4.73 11.33
CA LEU A 305 19.20 -3.78 10.47
C LEU A 305 19.97 -4.45 9.33
N ASN A 306 20.53 -5.62 9.57
CA ASN A 306 21.30 -6.37 8.57
C ASN A 306 20.48 -6.86 7.37
N ARG A 307 19.14 -6.81 7.46
CA ARG A 307 18.20 -7.21 6.40
C ARG A 307 17.75 -6.05 5.51
N PHE A 308 18.14 -4.82 5.85
CA PHE A 308 17.82 -3.62 5.08
C PHE A 308 19.08 -2.94 4.52
N SER A 309 18.87 -2.00 3.60
CA SER A 309 19.91 -1.07 3.15
C SER A 309 20.46 -0.28 4.35
N ASP A 310 21.76 0.01 4.33
CA ASP A 310 22.43 0.83 5.34
C ASP A 310 22.04 2.32 5.26
N ARG A 311 21.53 2.71 4.09
CA ARG A 311 20.91 4.01 3.84
C ARG A 311 19.44 3.98 4.26
N TRP A 312 19.18 4.43 5.49
CA TRP A 312 17.84 4.52 6.06
C TRP A 312 17.11 5.78 5.61
N LEU A 313 15.81 5.64 5.33
CA LEU A 313 14.96 6.72 4.86
C LEU A 313 14.29 7.40 6.06
N LEU A 314 14.89 8.50 6.51
CA LEU A 314 14.41 9.25 7.68
C LEU A 314 13.32 10.26 7.30
N LEU A 315 12.08 10.01 7.73
CA LEU A 315 11.00 10.98 7.66
C LEU A 315 11.01 11.87 8.90
N ARG A 316 11.09 13.18 8.68
CA ARG A 316 11.21 14.17 9.75
C ARG A 316 9.83 14.54 10.32
N PRO A 317 9.75 14.94 11.60
CA PRO A 317 8.57 15.64 12.11
C PRO A 317 8.25 16.85 11.25
N TYR A 318 6.97 17.18 11.13
CA TYR A 318 6.54 18.33 10.33
C TYR A 318 6.99 19.65 10.96
N THR A 319 7.57 20.50 10.13
CA THR A 319 7.93 21.87 10.48
C THR A 319 6.70 22.79 10.39
N ALA A 320 6.82 24.01 10.93
CA ALA A 320 5.76 25.01 10.78
C ALA A 320 5.48 25.34 9.30
N GLU A 321 6.51 25.33 8.46
CA GLU A 321 6.39 25.51 7.00
C GLU A 321 5.62 24.35 6.36
N ASP A 322 5.93 23.10 6.72
CA ASP A 322 5.17 21.93 6.24
C ASP A 322 3.69 22.04 6.62
N PHE A 323 3.40 22.43 7.86
CA PHE A 323 2.04 22.61 8.35
C PHE A 323 1.30 23.75 7.64
N GLN A 324 2.00 24.85 7.34
CA GLN A 324 1.42 25.97 6.59
C GLN A 324 1.01 25.51 5.18
N VAL A 325 1.90 24.83 4.45
CA VAL A 325 1.60 24.29 3.12
C VAL A 325 0.43 23.31 3.17
N ILE A 326 0.39 22.43 4.18
CA ILE A 326 -0.72 21.49 4.35
C ILE A 326 -2.03 22.24 4.60
N ALA A 327 -2.03 23.23 5.49
CA ALA A 327 -3.22 24.01 5.86
C ALA A 327 -3.79 24.78 4.66
N GLU A 328 -2.93 25.47 3.90
CA GLU A 328 -3.31 26.19 2.68
C GLU A 328 -3.93 25.26 1.66
N ARG A 329 -3.33 24.08 1.46
CA ARG A 329 -3.83 23.09 0.49
C ARG A 329 -5.23 22.56 0.82
N ILE A 330 -5.54 22.36 2.10
CA ILE A 330 -6.84 21.81 2.53
C ILE A 330 -7.84 22.90 2.94
N GLY A 331 -7.46 24.17 2.82
CA GLY A 331 -8.32 25.30 3.16
C GLY A 331 -8.59 25.47 4.65
N LEU A 332 -7.64 25.11 5.53
CA LEU A 332 -7.73 25.45 6.96
C LEU A 332 -7.39 26.93 7.17
N ALA A 333 -8.31 27.67 7.77
CA ALA A 333 -8.13 29.08 8.06
C ALA A 333 -7.13 29.29 9.22
N PRO A 334 -6.36 30.40 9.23
CA PRO A 334 -5.39 30.69 10.30
C PRO A 334 -6.01 30.74 11.72
N GLU A 335 -7.28 31.13 11.83
CA GLU A 335 -8.03 31.14 13.09
C GLU A 335 -8.37 29.74 13.63
N ASP A 336 -8.38 28.73 12.76
CA ASP A 336 -8.71 27.35 13.11
C ASP A 336 -7.47 26.44 13.25
N PHE A 337 -6.31 26.89 12.74
CA PHE A 337 -5.09 26.12 12.77
C PHE A 337 -3.83 27.00 12.84
N ASP A 338 -3.05 26.82 13.90
CA ASP A 338 -1.74 27.47 14.08
C ASP A 338 -0.60 26.48 13.70
N PRO A 339 0.11 26.71 12.57
CA PRO A 339 1.20 25.85 12.13
C PRO A 339 2.38 25.77 13.11
N VAL A 340 2.66 26.85 13.86
CA VAL A 340 3.78 26.90 14.81
C VAL A 340 3.45 26.09 16.05
N ALA A 341 2.24 26.26 16.59
CA ALA A 341 1.77 25.44 17.71
C ALA A 341 1.66 23.95 17.31
N ALA A 342 1.22 23.66 16.09
CA ALA A 342 1.16 22.29 15.58
C ALA A 342 2.54 21.63 15.51
N ALA A 343 3.56 22.34 15.02
CA ALA A 343 4.95 21.89 15.00
C ALA A 343 5.49 21.61 16.42
N ALA A 344 5.22 22.50 17.37
CA ALA A 344 5.65 22.34 18.75
C ALA A 344 4.99 21.13 19.47
N SER A 345 3.77 20.76 19.07
CA SER A 345 3.03 19.65 19.68
C SER A 345 3.63 18.26 19.42
N GLY A 346 4.41 18.11 18.34
CA GLY A 346 4.92 16.80 17.89
C GLY A 346 3.84 15.84 17.36
N GLY A 347 2.60 16.29 17.20
CA GLY A 347 1.47 15.47 16.72
C GLY A 347 1.53 15.12 15.23
N ASN A 348 2.39 15.79 14.45
CA ASN A 348 2.50 15.64 12.99
C ASN A 348 1.12 15.75 12.33
N PHE A 349 0.79 14.91 11.34
CA PHE A 349 -0.49 14.99 10.64
C PHE A 349 -1.72 14.83 11.56
N ARG A 350 -1.59 14.25 12.76
CA ARG A 350 -2.71 14.17 13.71
C ARG A 350 -3.15 15.55 14.20
N ALA A 351 -2.24 16.53 14.26
CA ALA A 351 -2.60 17.90 14.60
C ALA A 351 -3.57 18.49 13.55
N VAL A 352 -3.32 18.22 12.27
CA VAL A 352 -4.19 18.63 11.15
C VAL A 352 -5.54 17.93 11.23
N GLN A 353 -5.56 16.62 11.48
CA GLN A 353 -6.81 15.85 11.63
C GLN A 353 -7.68 16.37 12.78
N ASN A 354 -7.06 16.68 13.92
CA ASN A 354 -7.77 17.22 15.07
C ASN A 354 -8.37 18.61 14.76
N ALA A 355 -7.61 19.48 14.08
CA ALA A 355 -8.09 20.80 13.69
C ALA A 355 -9.26 20.72 12.70
N LEU A 356 -9.16 19.88 11.67
CA LEU A 356 -10.22 19.66 10.70
C LEU A 356 -11.48 19.09 11.37
N THR A 357 -11.31 18.13 12.29
CA THR A 357 -12.42 17.57 13.08
C THR A 357 -13.13 18.66 13.89
N ALA A 358 -12.37 19.55 14.53
CA ALA A 358 -12.94 20.68 15.26
C ALA A 358 -13.73 21.63 14.34
N CYS A 359 -13.23 21.91 13.13
CA CYS A 359 -13.93 22.73 12.14
C CYS A 359 -15.27 22.13 11.71
N VAL A 360 -15.27 20.84 11.36
CA VAL A 360 -16.48 20.12 10.93
C VAL A 360 -17.52 20.08 12.06
N LEU A 361 -17.09 19.86 13.30
CA LEU A 361 -17.99 19.89 14.46
C LEU A 361 -18.59 21.28 14.68
N LYS A 362 -17.80 22.35 14.60
CA LYS A 362 -18.30 23.74 14.70
C LYS A 362 -19.38 24.01 13.65
N GLN A 363 -19.15 23.60 12.40
CA GLN A 363 -20.10 23.77 11.30
C GLN A 363 -21.39 22.96 11.51
N HIS A 364 -21.27 21.71 11.98
CA HIS A 364 -22.42 20.85 12.26
C HIS A 364 -23.33 21.44 13.34
N PHE A 365 -22.76 21.90 14.46
CA PHE A 365 -23.54 22.51 15.54
C PHE A 365 -24.14 23.87 15.13
N ALA A 366 -23.41 24.67 14.33
CA ALA A 366 -23.94 25.93 13.81
C ALA A 366 -25.13 25.72 12.85
N ALA A 367 -25.15 24.63 12.09
CA ALA A 367 -26.25 24.27 11.20
C ALA A 367 -27.50 23.79 11.95
N GLN A 368 -27.34 23.11 13.09
CA GLN A 368 -28.46 22.67 13.94
C GLN A 368 -29.09 23.82 14.75
N ALA A 369 -28.37 24.92 14.94
CA ALA A 369 -28.84 26.10 15.65
C ALA A 369 -29.61 27.09 14.75
N ARG A 370 -29.71 26.82 13.45
CA ARG A 370 -30.51 27.57 12.46
C ARG A 370 -31.76 26.79 12.14
#